data_AF-A0A8T7KTF4-F1
#
_entry.id   AF-A0A8T7KTF4-F1
#
_cell.length_a   1.000
_cell.length_b   1.000
_cell.length_c   1.000
_cell.angle_alpha   90.00
_cell.angle_beta   90.00
_cell.angle_gamma   90.00
#
_symmetry.space_group_name_H-M   'P 1'
#
loop_
_entity.id
_entity.type
_entity.pdbx_description
1 polymer ?
#
loop_
_entity_poly.entity_id
_entity_poly.type
_entity_poly.pdbx_seq_one_letter_code
_entity_poly.pdbx_strand_id
1 'polypeptide(L)'
;MGEKYQKYHAANYKLPRQSYAWNLYGAGMESMGKDGKPEPFAIPEPNDDQLLVRIDTVSICYSDVKILKQGGSHPKLYNRNLAVEPTRLGHEVALTIIKVGKNLADKYRPGQRLAVQPDIYQNGMSTAYGYTIPGGLVQYHCIGKEVLETDAGACLLPVDDDMGYAESALLEPWGCVVAAYTQRRRLDPKPGGTMWIIGQPGDSTEYTFSKGLDAPAVIVLTDAPASVRKLVSATNTKVIERNGLSVNDYEALSKELTEKGFDDIVMLNPTSAEVVGQVARFIARRGTLNIVGTKPLDGLTSVDLGRLHYDYIAFVGNNSTDIAASYGEARNRCELRPGGTTVFIGAGGPMGQMHVQRALELPDGPKLVIATEISDERLQTLVDMFTPLAEKQGRKLLIFNPNTSKQTFHDFVMQATNGQGADDVVVSVPVASLMEEGDTVMKPDGMMVLFAGVPNGTMGRVNLSNVYLSNAQYTGTSGLTIHDQASVMERRIAGTLSPGRSVAAIGGIKTAADAIQSVMDSRYPGKVVIFPQIHDLPLTSLKELKDRIPEVAAKLGPDQMWTNEAEEALIEKFWQEPA
;
A
#
# COMPACT_ATOMS: atom_id res chain seq x y z
N MET A 1 -22.40 -26.60 -5.98
CA MET A 1 -22.33 -25.89 -7.26
C MET A 1 -23.62 -26.07 -8.01
N GLY A 2 -24.46 -25.04 -7.98
CA GLY A 2 -25.64 -24.94 -8.84
C GLY A 2 -25.29 -24.80 -10.32
N GLU A 3 -26.29 -24.96 -11.19
CA GLU A 3 -26.11 -25.01 -12.64
C GLU A 3 -25.64 -23.66 -13.21
N LYS A 4 -26.21 -22.54 -12.73
CA LYS A 4 -25.86 -21.22 -13.24
C LYS A 4 -24.44 -20.83 -12.87
N TYR A 5 -24.01 -21.14 -11.67
CA TYR A 5 -22.65 -20.89 -11.20
C TYR A 5 -21.63 -21.70 -12.00
N GLN A 6 -21.91 -22.98 -12.29
CA GLN A 6 -21.05 -23.79 -13.16
C GLN A 6 -20.93 -23.19 -14.57
N LYS A 7 -22.04 -22.76 -15.17
CA LYS A 7 -22.03 -22.09 -16.48
C LYS A 7 -21.30 -20.75 -16.46
N TYR A 8 -21.52 -19.97 -15.40
CA TYR A 8 -20.82 -18.70 -15.17
C TYR A 8 -19.32 -18.93 -15.10
N HIS A 9 -18.86 -19.86 -14.27
CA HIS A 9 -17.46 -20.18 -14.06
C HIS A 9 -16.80 -20.74 -15.31
N ALA A 10 -17.46 -21.69 -16.00
CA ALA A 10 -16.95 -22.28 -17.24
C ALA A 10 -16.82 -21.29 -18.41
N ALA A 11 -17.44 -20.10 -18.31
CA ALA A 11 -17.46 -19.09 -19.36
C ALA A 11 -17.91 -19.61 -20.74
N ASN A 12 -18.70 -20.70 -20.75
CA ASN A 12 -19.14 -21.39 -21.95
C ASN A 12 -20.61 -21.07 -22.24
N TYR A 13 -20.84 -19.85 -22.71
CA TYR A 13 -22.16 -19.37 -23.12
C TYR A 13 -22.01 -18.35 -24.24
N LYS A 14 -23.11 -18.05 -24.92
CA LYS A 14 -23.12 -17.05 -26.00
C LYS A 14 -23.01 -15.65 -25.41
N LEU A 15 -22.11 -14.84 -25.96
CA LEU A 15 -21.95 -13.46 -25.51
C LEU A 15 -23.23 -12.62 -25.74
N PRO A 16 -23.60 -11.73 -24.81
CA PRO A 16 -24.73 -10.84 -25.01
C PRO A 16 -24.47 -9.89 -26.19
N ARG A 17 -25.55 -9.36 -26.79
CA ARG A 17 -25.43 -8.35 -27.85
C ARG A 17 -24.79 -7.04 -27.37
N GLN A 18 -24.86 -6.76 -26.07
CA GLN A 18 -24.50 -5.48 -25.48
C GLN A 18 -23.88 -5.69 -24.10
N SER A 19 -22.92 -4.82 -23.77
CA SER A 19 -22.24 -4.71 -22.47
C SER A 19 -22.45 -3.32 -21.90
N TYR A 20 -22.26 -3.17 -20.59
CA TYR A 20 -22.40 -1.91 -19.87
C TYR A 20 -21.08 -1.46 -19.23
N ALA A 21 -20.82 -0.15 -19.21
CA ALA A 21 -19.64 0.45 -18.60
C ALA A 21 -19.94 1.79 -17.92
N TRP A 22 -19.15 2.15 -16.91
CA TRP A 22 -19.12 3.50 -16.34
C TRP A 22 -17.83 4.21 -16.76
N ASN A 23 -17.89 5.00 -17.82
CA ASN A 23 -16.76 5.85 -18.19
C ASN A 23 -16.76 7.13 -17.35
N LEU A 24 -15.60 7.76 -17.21
CA LEU A 24 -15.39 9.02 -16.52
C LEU A 24 -14.90 10.08 -17.52
N TYR A 25 -15.70 11.12 -17.68
CA TYR A 25 -15.49 12.18 -18.68
C TYR A 25 -14.85 13.46 -18.12
N GLY A 26 -14.60 13.52 -16.81
CA GLY A 26 -14.18 14.74 -16.14
C GLY A 26 -14.02 14.53 -14.63
N ALA A 27 -13.92 15.63 -13.90
CA ALA A 27 -13.98 15.61 -12.45
C ALA A 27 -15.45 15.64 -11.96
N GLY A 28 -15.71 15.09 -10.78
CA GLY A 28 -17.03 15.09 -10.14
C GLY A 28 -17.92 13.90 -10.51
N MET A 29 -18.90 13.62 -9.65
CA MET A 29 -19.86 12.51 -9.81
C MET A 29 -20.72 12.65 -11.07
N GLU A 30 -21.03 13.88 -11.45
CA GLU A 30 -21.78 14.24 -12.66
C GLU A 30 -21.09 13.82 -13.95
N SER A 31 -19.77 13.64 -13.91
CA SER A 31 -18.95 13.23 -15.06
C SER A 31 -18.86 11.71 -15.23
N MET A 32 -19.48 10.93 -14.33
CA MET A 32 -19.44 9.47 -14.36
C MET A 32 -20.67 8.89 -15.08
N GLY A 33 -20.41 8.11 -16.13
CA GLY A 33 -21.43 7.58 -17.03
C GLY A 33 -22.09 8.66 -17.88
N LYS A 34 -23.25 8.34 -18.46
CA LYS A 34 -24.12 9.31 -19.14
C LYS A 34 -25.48 9.34 -18.47
N ASP A 35 -25.96 10.55 -18.19
CA ASP A 35 -27.23 10.78 -17.48
C ASP A 35 -27.33 10.01 -16.14
N GLY A 36 -26.20 9.89 -15.44
CA GLY A 36 -26.10 9.15 -14.18
C GLY A 36 -26.35 7.65 -14.31
N LYS A 37 -26.08 7.06 -15.49
CA LYS A 37 -26.30 5.64 -15.78
C LYS A 37 -25.07 5.02 -16.46
N PRO A 38 -24.89 3.68 -16.34
CA PRO A 38 -23.91 2.98 -17.14
C PRO A 38 -24.28 3.05 -18.62
N GLU A 39 -23.26 3.17 -19.47
CA GLU A 39 -23.41 3.30 -20.90
C GLU A 39 -23.43 1.94 -21.59
N PRO A 40 -24.36 1.72 -22.53
CA PRO A 40 -24.37 0.54 -23.37
C PRO A 40 -23.31 0.62 -24.47
N PHE A 41 -22.61 -0.49 -24.73
CA PHE A 41 -21.69 -0.59 -25.88
C PHE A 41 -21.59 -2.02 -26.41
N ALA A 42 -21.11 -2.16 -27.64
CA ALA A 42 -20.86 -3.47 -28.25
C ALA A 42 -19.66 -4.16 -27.57
N ILE A 43 -19.77 -5.47 -27.32
CA ILE A 43 -18.64 -6.23 -26.78
C ILE A 43 -17.50 -6.20 -27.80
N PRO A 44 -16.28 -5.80 -27.40
CA PRO A 44 -15.16 -5.74 -28.31
C PRO A 44 -14.72 -7.16 -28.71
N GLU A 45 -14.29 -7.30 -29.96
CA GLU A 45 -13.60 -8.52 -30.40
C GLU A 45 -12.09 -8.33 -30.19
N PRO A 46 -11.40 -9.28 -29.52
CA PRO A 46 -9.96 -9.18 -29.32
C PRO A 46 -9.24 -9.42 -30.64
N ASN A 47 -8.13 -8.72 -30.87
CA ASN A 47 -7.20 -9.08 -31.93
C ASN A 47 -6.29 -10.25 -31.52
N ASP A 48 -5.33 -10.58 -32.36
CA ASP A 48 -4.41 -11.70 -32.18
C ASP A 48 -3.54 -11.63 -30.92
N ASP A 49 -3.36 -10.43 -30.35
CA ASP A 49 -2.50 -10.11 -29.20
C ASP A 49 -3.32 -9.63 -27.98
N GLN A 50 -4.63 -9.89 -27.96
CA GLN A 50 -5.52 -9.46 -26.89
C GLN A 50 -6.29 -10.62 -26.26
N LEU A 51 -6.66 -10.44 -25.00
CA LEU A 51 -7.61 -11.29 -24.28
C LEU A 51 -8.94 -10.56 -24.20
N LEU A 52 -10.04 -11.19 -24.62
CA LEU A 52 -11.36 -10.74 -24.20
C LEU A 52 -11.65 -11.33 -22.83
N VAL A 53 -11.89 -10.48 -21.86
CA VAL A 53 -12.19 -10.87 -20.49
C VAL A 53 -13.58 -10.41 -20.08
N ARG A 54 -14.22 -11.19 -19.22
CA ARG A 54 -15.38 -10.79 -18.44
C ARG A 54 -14.90 -10.29 -17.09
N ILE A 55 -15.36 -9.12 -16.68
CA ILE A 55 -15.08 -8.63 -15.34
C ILE A 55 -16.10 -9.22 -14.38
N ASP A 56 -15.63 -9.99 -13.41
CA ASP A 56 -16.49 -10.71 -12.47
C ASP A 56 -16.81 -9.86 -11.25
N THR A 57 -15.80 -9.21 -10.69
CA THR A 57 -15.94 -8.31 -9.54
C THR A 57 -14.96 -7.16 -9.59
N VAL A 58 -15.39 -6.02 -9.07
CA VAL A 58 -14.57 -4.83 -8.83
C VAL A 58 -14.78 -4.40 -7.40
N SER A 59 -13.69 -4.30 -6.65
CA SER A 59 -13.72 -3.69 -5.33
C SER A 59 -13.41 -2.19 -5.46
N ILE A 60 -14.16 -1.34 -4.75
CA ILE A 60 -14.01 0.11 -4.83
C ILE A 60 -12.94 0.59 -3.85
N CYS A 61 -12.00 1.40 -4.32
CA CYS A 61 -10.96 2.01 -3.49
C CYS A 61 -11.14 3.51 -3.35
N TYR A 62 -10.50 4.07 -2.32
CA TYR A 62 -10.38 5.52 -2.18
C TYR A 62 -9.58 6.16 -3.34
N SER A 63 -8.76 5.37 -4.03
CA SER A 63 -7.99 5.84 -5.18
C SER A 63 -8.91 6.17 -6.39
N ASP A 64 -10.04 5.46 -6.55
CA ASP A 64 -11.10 5.80 -7.52
C ASP A 64 -11.73 7.16 -7.18
N VAL A 65 -11.94 7.44 -5.88
CA VAL A 65 -12.42 8.75 -5.39
C VAL A 65 -11.43 9.87 -5.71
N LYS A 66 -10.13 9.63 -5.59
CA LYS A 66 -9.10 10.63 -5.93
C LYS A 66 -9.16 11.00 -7.41
N ILE A 67 -9.28 10.01 -8.29
CA ILE A 67 -9.41 10.24 -9.74
C ILE A 67 -10.71 10.95 -10.07
N LEU A 68 -11.83 10.51 -9.50
CA LEU A 68 -13.12 11.18 -9.67
C LEU A 68 -13.04 12.66 -9.29
N LYS A 69 -12.43 13.00 -8.14
CA LYS A 69 -12.35 14.39 -7.66
C LYS A 69 -11.43 15.27 -8.50
N GLN A 70 -10.32 14.73 -8.99
CA GLN A 70 -9.29 15.50 -9.70
C GLN A 70 -9.48 15.50 -11.23
N GLY A 71 -10.20 14.51 -11.78
CA GLY A 71 -10.32 14.30 -13.21
C GLY A 71 -8.95 14.26 -13.90
N GLY A 72 -8.84 14.86 -15.08
CA GLY A 72 -7.60 14.91 -15.86
C GLY A 72 -6.42 15.60 -15.17
N SER A 73 -6.65 16.37 -14.10
CA SER A 73 -5.58 17.01 -13.31
C SER A 73 -4.86 16.05 -12.36
N HIS A 74 -5.37 14.84 -12.18
CA HIS A 74 -4.68 13.85 -11.35
C HIS A 74 -3.28 13.56 -11.92
N PRO A 75 -2.20 13.55 -11.11
CA PRO A 75 -0.82 13.43 -11.61
C PRO A 75 -0.57 12.20 -12.49
N LYS A 76 -1.17 11.05 -12.15
CA LYS A 76 -1.07 9.81 -12.94
C LYS A 76 -1.82 9.86 -14.29
N LEU A 77 -2.69 10.85 -14.53
CA LEU A 77 -3.40 11.01 -15.81
C LEU A 77 -2.71 11.99 -16.76
N TYR A 78 -1.55 12.55 -16.40
CA TYR A 78 -0.70 13.33 -17.32
C TYR A 78 -1.43 14.47 -18.06
N ASN A 79 -2.35 15.16 -17.39
CA ASN A 79 -3.20 16.22 -17.99
C ASN A 79 -4.08 15.73 -19.16
N ARG A 80 -4.46 14.45 -19.18
CA ARG A 80 -5.38 13.87 -20.17
C ARG A 80 -6.71 14.60 -20.17
N ASN A 81 -7.19 14.97 -21.36
CA ASN A 81 -8.52 15.56 -21.54
C ASN A 81 -9.60 14.46 -21.53
N LEU A 82 -10.21 14.22 -20.36
CA LEU A 82 -11.20 13.15 -20.17
C LEU A 82 -12.50 13.35 -20.97
N ALA A 83 -12.81 14.57 -21.42
CA ALA A 83 -13.99 14.81 -22.25
C ALA A 83 -13.80 14.26 -23.69
N VAL A 84 -12.55 14.15 -24.15
CA VAL A 84 -12.19 13.63 -25.47
C VAL A 84 -11.77 12.17 -25.38
N GLU A 85 -10.93 11.85 -24.39
CA GLU A 85 -10.47 10.49 -24.11
C GLU A 85 -10.85 10.10 -22.68
N PRO A 86 -12.08 9.59 -22.47
CA PRO A 86 -12.52 9.20 -21.15
C PRO A 86 -11.69 8.04 -20.61
N THR A 87 -11.62 7.97 -19.29
CA THR A 87 -11.12 6.77 -18.61
C THR A 87 -12.28 5.98 -18.00
N ARG A 88 -11.96 4.91 -17.27
CA ARG A 88 -12.89 4.08 -16.53
C ARG A 88 -12.24 3.67 -15.22
N LEU A 89 -12.96 3.82 -14.11
CA LEU A 89 -12.46 3.50 -12.78
C LEU A 89 -12.55 1.99 -12.49
N GLY A 90 -12.04 1.59 -11.32
CA GLY A 90 -12.02 0.20 -10.86
C GLY A 90 -10.70 -0.50 -11.19
N HIS A 91 -9.82 -0.60 -10.20
CA HIS A 91 -8.47 -1.17 -10.35
C HIS A 91 -8.26 -2.44 -9.52
N GLU A 92 -9.14 -2.71 -8.57
CA GLU A 92 -9.14 -3.94 -7.76
C GLU A 92 -10.11 -4.94 -8.40
N VAL A 93 -9.61 -5.83 -9.26
CA VAL A 93 -10.46 -6.58 -10.20
C VAL A 93 -10.15 -8.07 -10.24
N ALA A 94 -11.21 -8.88 -10.26
CA ALA A 94 -11.16 -10.28 -10.68
C ALA A 94 -11.88 -10.44 -12.03
N LEU A 95 -11.30 -11.23 -12.91
CA LEU A 95 -11.78 -11.41 -14.27
C LEU A 95 -11.61 -12.85 -14.76
N THR A 96 -12.39 -13.22 -15.76
CA THR A 96 -12.37 -14.52 -16.42
C THR A 96 -12.14 -14.34 -17.91
N ILE A 97 -11.19 -15.08 -18.48
CA ILE A 97 -10.90 -15.04 -19.91
C ILE A 97 -12.04 -15.70 -20.68
N ILE A 98 -12.57 -15.01 -21.69
CA ILE A 98 -13.61 -15.50 -22.60
C ILE A 98 -13.02 -15.94 -23.93
N LYS A 99 -12.17 -15.11 -24.54
CA LYS A 99 -11.49 -15.40 -25.80
C LYS A 99 -10.02 -15.02 -25.71
N VAL A 100 -9.18 -15.78 -26.40
CA VAL A 100 -7.73 -15.60 -26.42
C VAL A 100 -7.31 -15.33 -27.86
N GLY A 101 -6.60 -14.24 -28.11
CA GLY A 101 -5.96 -13.95 -29.38
C GLY A 101 -4.93 -15.03 -29.73
N LYS A 102 -4.76 -15.32 -31.03
CA LYS A 102 -3.97 -16.48 -31.49
C LYS A 102 -2.53 -16.50 -30.96
N ASN A 103 -1.91 -15.34 -30.76
CA ASN A 103 -0.51 -15.23 -30.31
C ASN A 103 -0.37 -15.43 -28.79
N LEU A 104 -1.49 -15.49 -28.06
CA LEU A 104 -1.55 -15.67 -26.61
C LEU A 104 -1.99 -17.08 -26.18
N ALA A 105 -2.37 -17.94 -27.14
CA ALA A 105 -2.99 -19.24 -26.90
C ALA A 105 -2.11 -20.24 -26.12
N ASP A 106 -0.79 -20.10 -26.18
CA ASP A 106 0.15 -20.95 -25.43
C ASP A 106 0.24 -20.57 -23.95
N LYS A 107 -0.19 -19.35 -23.59
CA LYS A 107 -0.07 -18.80 -22.23
C LYS A 107 -1.41 -18.72 -21.50
N TYR A 108 -2.49 -18.55 -22.26
CA TYR A 108 -3.82 -18.29 -21.71
C TYR A 108 -4.87 -19.17 -22.36
N ARG A 109 -5.94 -19.46 -21.61
CA ARG A 109 -7.08 -20.24 -22.10
C ARG A 109 -8.42 -19.63 -21.66
N PRO A 110 -9.50 -19.78 -22.46
CA PRO A 110 -10.86 -19.48 -21.99
C PRO A 110 -11.19 -20.19 -20.67
N GLY A 111 -11.96 -19.53 -19.81
CA GLY A 111 -12.31 -19.99 -18.46
C GLY A 111 -11.23 -19.75 -17.40
N GLN A 112 -10.01 -19.35 -17.79
CA GLN A 112 -8.98 -19.01 -16.81
C GLN A 112 -9.33 -17.74 -16.04
N ARG A 113 -9.20 -17.80 -14.72
CA ARG A 113 -9.49 -16.71 -13.80
C ARG A 113 -8.21 -15.98 -13.41
N LEU A 114 -8.27 -14.66 -13.36
CA LEU A 114 -7.13 -13.80 -13.09
C LEU A 114 -7.52 -12.66 -12.15
N ALA A 115 -6.55 -12.17 -11.38
CA ALA A 115 -6.58 -10.88 -10.71
C ALA A 115 -5.59 -9.93 -11.39
N VAL A 116 -5.88 -8.63 -11.35
CA VAL A 116 -5.03 -7.61 -11.97
C VAL A 116 -4.07 -7.02 -10.94
N GLN A 117 -2.79 -6.86 -11.29
CA GLN A 117 -1.88 -5.95 -10.59
C GLN A 117 -2.04 -4.57 -11.25
N PRO A 118 -2.52 -3.54 -10.53
CA PRO A 118 -2.90 -2.30 -11.19
C PRO A 118 -1.78 -1.26 -11.31
N ASP A 119 -0.74 -1.32 -10.48
CA ASP A 119 0.38 -0.35 -10.53
C ASP A 119 1.42 -0.80 -11.55
N ILE A 120 1.21 -0.41 -12.80
CA ILE A 120 1.94 -0.91 -13.96
C ILE A 120 3.04 0.10 -14.34
N TYR A 121 4.16 -0.41 -14.83
CA TYR A 121 5.21 0.43 -15.42
C TYR A 121 5.52 -0.03 -16.85
N GLN A 122 5.62 0.91 -17.77
CA GLN A 122 6.03 0.66 -19.15
C GLN A 122 7.10 1.65 -19.57
N ASN A 123 8.28 1.15 -19.93
CA ASN A 123 9.44 1.96 -20.29
C ASN A 123 9.81 2.97 -19.19
N GLY A 124 9.72 2.57 -17.93
CA GLY A 124 10.00 3.41 -16.76
C GLY A 124 8.93 4.46 -16.44
N MET A 125 7.86 4.56 -17.23
CA MET A 125 6.71 5.44 -16.96
C MET A 125 5.64 4.69 -16.18
N SER A 126 5.09 5.33 -15.14
CA SER A 126 3.98 4.77 -14.38
C SER A 126 2.69 4.85 -15.19
N THR A 127 2.00 3.73 -15.29
CA THR A 127 0.63 3.62 -15.83
C THR A 127 -0.18 2.85 -14.80
N ALA A 128 -1.51 2.85 -14.90
CA ALA A 128 -2.31 2.02 -14.02
C ALA A 128 -3.63 1.60 -14.64
N TYR A 129 -4.01 0.35 -14.37
CA TYR A 129 -5.34 -0.16 -14.65
C TYR A 129 -6.36 0.58 -13.77
N GLY A 130 -7.45 1.06 -14.34
CA GLY A 130 -8.40 1.96 -13.67
C GLY A 130 -8.00 3.44 -13.67
N TYR A 131 -6.89 3.80 -14.33
CA TYR A 131 -6.35 5.16 -14.42
C TYR A 131 -6.09 5.55 -15.87
N THR A 132 -4.88 5.34 -16.36
CA THR A 132 -4.47 5.59 -17.76
C THR A 132 -4.99 4.47 -18.65
N ILE A 133 -4.94 3.23 -18.15
CA ILE A 133 -5.56 2.06 -18.75
C ILE A 133 -7.00 1.97 -18.20
N PRO A 134 -8.03 1.87 -19.05
CA PRO A 134 -9.41 1.74 -18.59
C PRO A 134 -9.62 0.61 -17.56
N GLY A 135 -10.42 0.86 -16.53
CA GLY A 135 -10.63 -0.04 -15.40
C GLY A 135 -11.75 -1.08 -15.57
N GLY A 136 -12.07 -1.72 -14.45
CA GLY A 136 -12.98 -2.84 -14.33
C GLY A 136 -14.46 -2.48 -14.20
N LEU A 137 -14.86 -1.20 -14.09
CA LEU A 137 -16.28 -0.81 -14.07
C LEU A 137 -16.96 -0.96 -15.45
N VAL A 138 -16.93 -2.17 -15.96
CA VAL A 138 -17.41 -2.64 -17.26
C VAL A 138 -17.69 -4.13 -17.17
N GLN A 139 -18.55 -4.68 -18.03
CA GLN A 139 -18.81 -6.13 -18.05
C GLN A 139 -17.77 -6.92 -18.86
N TYR A 140 -17.30 -6.39 -19.99
CA TYR A 140 -16.31 -7.05 -20.86
C TYR A 140 -15.22 -6.06 -21.29
N HIS A 141 -13.97 -6.52 -21.33
CA HIS A 141 -12.81 -5.69 -21.65
C HIS A 141 -11.83 -6.48 -22.52
N CYS A 142 -11.21 -5.85 -23.52
CA CYS A 142 -10.02 -6.40 -24.17
C CYS A 142 -8.78 -5.96 -23.40
N ILE A 143 -7.99 -6.93 -22.91
CA ILE A 143 -6.70 -6.70 -22.27
C ILE A 143 -5.61 -6.94 -23.30
N GLY A 144 -4.76 -5.95 -23.56
CA GLY A 144 -3.65 -6.02 -24.50
C GLY A 144 -2.29 -5.74 -23.88
N LYS A 145 -1.35 -5.31 -24.73
CA LYS A 145 0.04 -5.02 -24.37
C LYS A 145 0.21 -4.08 -23.17
N GLU A 146 -0.76 -3.19 -22.94
CA GLU A 146 -0.77 -2.26 -21.81
C GLU A 146 -0.78 -2.95 -20.42
N VAL A 147 -1.21 -4.20 -20.36
CA VAL A 147 -1.17 -5.05 -19.15
C VAL A 147 -0.27 -6.28 -19.34
N LEU A 148 -0.12 -6.78 -20.58
CA LEU A 148 0.62 -8.01 -20.88
C LEU A 148 2.13 -7.80 -21.07
N GLU A 149 2.55 -6.62 -21.54
CA GLU A 149 3.93 -6.29 -21.87
C GLU A 149 4.38 -5.09 -21.03
N THR A 150 4.72 -5.36 -19.77
CA THR A 150 5.13 -4.34 -18.79
C THR A 150 6.57 -4.57 -18.34
N ASP A 151 7.16 -3.58 -17.68
CA ASP A 151 8.51 -3.67 -17.11
C ASP A 151 8.64 -4.83 -16.10
N ALA A 152 7.52 -5.26 -15.50
CA ALA A 152 7.45 -6.39 -14.56
C ALA A 152 6.91 -7.69 -15.20
N GLY A 153 6.73 -7.73 -16.53
CA GLY A 153 6.03 -8.81 -17.23
C GLY A 153 4.51 -8.62 -17.25
N ALA A 154 3.73 -9.69 -17.42
CA ALA A 154 2.28 -9.58 -17.45
C ALA A 154 1.73 -9.27 -16.03
N CYS A 155 0.94 -8.20 -15.90
CA CYS A 155 0.30 -7.80 -14.64
C CYS A 155 -1.03 -8.53 -14.40
N LEU A 156 -1.06 -9.84 -14.68
CA LEU A 156 -2.20 -10.73 -14.49
C LEU A 156 -1.78 -11.94 -13.66
N LEU A 157 -2.39 -12.08 -12.48
CA LEU A 157 -2.13 -13.19 -11.56
C LEU A 157 -3.18 -14.28 -11.74
N PRO A 158 -2.81 -15.51 -12.14
CA PRO A 158 -3.69 -16.68 -12.06
C PRO A 158 -4.28 -16.86 -10.66
N VAL A 159 -5.61 -16.95 -10.63
CA VAL A 159 -6.38 -17.15 -9.40
C VAL A 159 -6.68 -18.64 -9.26
N ASP A 160 -6.49 -19.16 -8.05
CA ASP A 160 -6.83 -20.55 -7.72
C ASP A 160 -8.34 -20.79 -7.81
N ASP A 161 -8.73 -21.99 -8.23
CA ASP A 161 -10.15 -22.35 -8.40
C ASP A 161 -10.93 -22.27 -7.07
N ASP A 162 -10.27 -22.46 -5.93
CA ASP A 162 -10.87 -22.39 -4.60
C ASP A 162 -11.06 -20.96 -4.08
N MET A 163 -10.64 -19.93 -4.81
CA MET A 163 -10.92 -18.53 -4.46
C MET A 163 -12.24 -18.04 -5.06
N GLY A 164 -13.03 -17.26 -4.32
CA GLY A 164 -14.17 -16.50 -4.86
C GLY A 164 -13.73 -15.26 -5.63
N TYR A 165 -14.55 -14.73 -6.53
CA TYR A 165 -14.25 -13.52 -7.31
C TYR A 165 -14.10 -12.29 -6.41
N ALA A 166 -14.99 -12.09 -5.44
CA ALA A 166 -14.89 -10.97 -4.51
C ALA A 166 -13.58 -11.01 -3.71
N GLU A 167 -13.18 -12.18 -3.20
CA GLU A 167 -11.89 -12.35 -2.52
C GLU A 167 -10.71 -12.10 -3.47
N SER A 168 -10.85 -12.51 -4.74
CA SER A 168 -9.81 -12.33 -5.76
C SER A 168 -9.60 -10.86 -6.14
N ALA A 169 -10.68 -10.08 -6.22
CA ALA A 169 -10.60 -8.63 -6.42
C ALA A 169 -9.92 -7.94 -5.24
N LEU A 170 -10.01 -8.53 -4.04
CA LEU A 170 -9.37 -8.03 -2.83
C LEU A 170 -7.88 -8.43 -2.70
N LEU A 171 -7.33 -9.22 -3.61
CA LEU A 171 -5.90 -9.55 -3.58
C LEU A 171 -5.02 -8.30 -3.67
N GLU A 172 -5.43 -7.29 -4.44
CA GLU A 172 -4.71 -6.03 -4.59
C GLU A 172 -4.64 -5.22 -3.28
N PRO A 173 -5.77 -4.87 -2.62
CA PRO A 173 -5.69 -4.07 -1.40
C PRO A 173 -5.02 -4.85 -0.26
N TRP A 174 -5.24 -6.17 -0.18
CA TRP A 174 -4.50 -7.01 0.74
C TRP A 174 -3.01 -7.09 0.40
N GLY A 175 -2.66 -7.07 -0.89
CA GLY A 175 -1.28 -7.06 -1.36
C GLY A 175 -0.58 -5.77 -0.95
N CYS A 176 -1.26 -4.61 -0.97
CA CYS A 176 -0.76 -3.38 -0.36
C CYS A 176 -0.49 -3.57 1.14
N VAL A 177 -1.42 -4.19 1.87
CA VAL A 177 -1.25 -4.46 3.32
C VAL A 177 -0.08 -5.40 3.57
N VAL A 178 0.11 -6.45 2.77
CA VAL A 178 1.26 -7.37 2.87
C VAL A 178 2.56 -6.66 2.53
N ALA A 179 2.57 -5.86 1.46
CA ALA A 179 3.71 -5.08 1.01
C ALA A 179 4.24 -4.13 2.10
N ALA A 180 3.36 -3.63 2.97
CA ALA A 180 3.73 -2.79 4.11
C ALA A 180 4.68 -3.48 5.11
N TYR A 181 4.73 -4.82 5.08
CA TYR A 181 5.55 -5.65 5.94
C TYR A 181 6.67 -6.39 5.20
N THR A 182 7.10 -5.84 4.06
CA THR A 182 8.19 -6.42 3.25
C THR A 182 9.46 -5.56 3.33
N GLN A 183 10.61 -6.17 3.03
CA GLN A 183 11.90 -5.49 2.95
C GLN A 183 11.88 -4.42 1.83
N ARG A 184 11.67 -3.15 2.18
CA ARG A 184 11.67 -2.03 1.19
C ARG A 184 12.94 -1.19 1.19
N ARG A 185 13.63 -1.10 2.34
CA ARG A 185 14.90 -0.34 2.44
C ARG A 185 16.08 -1.14 1.87
N ARG A 186 17.09 -0.44 1.35
CA ARG A 186 18.33 -1.08 0.89
C ARG A 186 19.11 -1.65 2.08
N LEU A 187 19.75 -2.79 1.84
CA LEU A 187 20.52 -3.53 2.85
C LEU A 187 22.01 -3.22 2.81
N ASP A 188 22.48 -2.50 1.81
CA ASP A 188 23.87 -2.11 1.60
C ASP A 188 23.94 -0.77 0.82
N PRO A 189 25.09 -0.07 0.86
CA PRO A 189 25.36 1.08 -0.01
C PRO A 189 25.12 0.79 -1.49
N LYS A 190 24.74 1.80 -2.28
CA LYS A 190 24.26 1.57 -3.65
C LYS A 190 25.44 1.31 -4.58
N PRO A 191 25.50 0.17 -5.28
CA PRO A 191 26.48 -0.05 -6.32
C PRO A 191 26.36 1.01 -7.42
N GLY A 192 27.47 1.66 -7.75
CA GLY A 192 27.52 2.72 -8.75
C GLY A 192 26.85 4.04 -8.35
N GLY A 193 26.38 4.16 -7.10
CA GLY A 193 25.73 5.38 -6.61
C GLY A 193 26.69 6.50 -6.22
N THR A 194 26.13 7.63 -5.79
CA THR A 194 26.88 8.74 -5.18
C THR A 194 26.65 8.75 -3.67
N MET A 195 27.72 8.54 -2.90
CA MET A 195 27.70 8.59 -1.44
C MET A 195 28.24 9.93 -0.93
N TRP A 196 27.60 10.53 0.08
CA TRP A 196 28.08 11.72 0.77
C TRP A 196 28.34 11.42 2.25
N ILE A 197 29.59 11.55 2.70
CA ILE A 197 30.00 11.35 4.10
C ILE A 197 30.31 12.69 4.74
N ILE A 198 29.59 13.00 5.82
CA ILE A 198 29.63 14.27 6.54
C ILE A 198 30.16 14.00 7.95
N GLY A 199 31.31 14.59 8.27
CA GLY A 199 31.87 14.58 9.62
C GLY A 199 31.62 15.88 10.38
N GLN A 200 32.40 16.08 11.44
CA GLN A 200 32.42 17.31 12.22
C GLN A 200 33.87 17.83 12.29
N PRO A 201 34.10 19.14 12.14
CA PRO A 201 35.43 19.71 12.34
C PRO A 201 35.97 19.35 13.73
N GLY A 202 37.18 18.76 13.75
CA GLY A 202 37.83 18.35 14.99
C GLY A 202 37.40 17.00 15.55
N ASP A 203 36.52 16.24 14.87
CA ASP A 203 36.24 14.85 15.25
C ASP A 203 37.50 13.98 15.04
N SER A 204 37.96 13.38 16.14
CA SER A 204 39.12 12.47 16.18
C SER A 204 38.70 10.99 16.34
N THR A 205 37.41 10.69 16.22
CA THR A 205 36.89 9.32 16.33
C THR A 205 37.48 8.43 15.22
N GLU A 206 37.93 7.25 15.62
CA GLU A 206 38.44 6.22 14.71
C GLU A 206 37.30 5.39 14.14
N TYR A 207 36.73 5.83 13.02
CA TYR A 207 35.70 5.09 12.32
C TYR A 207 36.28 3.96 11.45
N THR A 208 35.48 2.92 11.26
CA THR A 208 35.73 1.83 10.33
C THR A 208 34.55 1.70 9.36
N PHE A 209 34.73 0.93 8.29
CA PHE A 209 33.67 0.64 7.32
C PHE A 209 33.85 -0.81 6.86
N SER A 210 33.25 -1.76 7.59
CA SER A 210 33.57 -3.19 7.43
C SER A 210 33.18 -3.80 6.08
N LYS A 211 32.19 -3.22 5.38
CA LYS A 211 31.75 -3.67 4.05
C LYS A 211 31.08 -2.56 3.25
N GLY A 212 31.16 -2.62 1.93
CA GLY A 212 30.33 -1.79 1.02
C GLY A 212 30.86 -0.39 0.72
N LEU A 213 32.03 0.01 1.23
CA LEU A 213 32.62 1.32 0.93
C LEU A 213 33.06 1.44 -0.55
N ASP A 214 33.41 0.33 -1.21
CA ASP A 214 33.75 0.30 -2.64
C ASP A 214 32.53 0.25 -3.57
N ALA A 215 31.31 0.14 -3.04
CA ALA A 215 30.11 0.02 -3.87
C ALA A 215 29.77 1.32 -4.64
N PRO A 216 29.81 2.52 -4.03
CA PRO A 216 29.53 3.77 -4.74
C PRO A 216 30.56 4.05 -5.85
N ALA A 217 30.10 4.68 -6.93
CA ALA A 217 31.00 5.19 -7.99
C ALA A 217 31.69 6.50 -7.58
N VAL A 218 31.06 7.28 -6.70
CA VAL A 218 31.58 8.55 -6.19
C VAL A 218 31.35 8.65 -4.69
N ILE A 219 32.38 9.07 -3.95
CA ILE A 219 32.29 9.43 -2.53
C ILE A 219 32.63 10.91 -2.37
N VAL A 220 31.70 11.64 -1.77
CA VAL A 220 31.84 13.06 -1.42
C VAL A 220 32.15 13.14 0.07
N LEU A 221 33.20 13.86 0.46
CA LEU A 221 33.59 14.07 1.84
C LEU A 221 33.38 15.52 2.24
N THR A 222 32.73 15.74 3.39
CA THR A 222 32.59 17.04 4.02
C THR A 222 32.97 16.96 5.48
N ASP A 223 34.02 17.67 5.86
CA ASP A 223 34.56 17.73 7.22
C ASP A 223 34.82 16.34 7.83
N ALA A 224 35.22 15.39 6.98
CA ALA A 224 35.41 14.00 7.36
C ALA A 224 36.67 13.82 8.25
N PRO A 225 36.60 13.01 9.31
CA PRO A 225 37.74 12.74 10.19
C PRO A 225 38.87 12.02 9.44
N ALA A 226 40.09 12.07 9.99
CA ALA A 226 41.27 11.48 9.37
C ALA A 226 41.12 9.96 9.12
N SER A 227 40.47 9.25 10.04
CA SER A 227 40.15 7.83 9.94
C SER A 227 39.35 7.50 8.67
N VAL A 228 38.27 8.26 8.39
CA VAL A 228 37.43 8.09 7.20
C VAL A 228 38.17 8.45 5.92
N ARG A 229 38.94 9.54 5.91
CA ARG A 229 39.76 9.92 4.74
C ARG A 229 40.73 8.80 4.35
N LYS A 230 41.34 8.15 5.34
CA LYS A 230 42.22 7.00 5.14
C LYS A 230 41.49 5.77 4.57
N LEU A 231 40.27 5.48 5.03
CA LEU A 231 39.46 4.40 4.49
C LEU A 231 39.11 4.65 3.02
N VAL A 232 38.63 5.85 2.72
CA VAL A 232 38.20 6.23 1.36
C VAL A 232 39.39 6.28 0.40
N SER A 233 40.57 6.73 0.83
CA SER A 233 41.78 6.72 0.01
C SER A 233 42.27 5.31 -0.37
N ALA A 234 41.85 4.29 0.36
CA ALA A 234 42.17 2.89 0.06
C ALA A 234 41.20 2.24 -0.95
N THR A 235 40.12 2.94 -1.32
CA THR A 235 39.17 2.48 -2.34
C THR A 235 39.64 2.87 -3.75
N ASN A 236 39.06 2.23 -4.77
CA ASN A 236 39.22 2.66 -6.17
C ASN A 236 38.13 3.67 -6.61
N THR A 237 37.36 4.21 -5.66
CA THR A 237 36.21 5.08 -5.92
C THR A 237 36.65 6.52 -6.16
N LYS A 238 35.93 7.25 -7.02
CA LYS A 238 36.20 8.68 -7.23
C LYS A 238 35.87 9.47 -5.96
N VAL A 239 36.82 10.22 -5.43
CA VAL A 239 36.66 11.00 -4.20
C VAL A 239 36.57 12.50 -4.51
N ILE A 240 35.62 13.19 -3.89
CA ILE A 240 35.45 14.65 -3.98
C ILE A 240 35.39 15.22 -2.56
N GLU A 241 36.33 16.07 -2.18
CA GLU A 241 36.36 16.69 -0.85
C GLU A 241 35.88 18.16 -0.91
N ARG A 242 34.98 18.53 0.01
CA ARG A 242 34.39 19.86 0.17
C ARG A 242 34.14 20.12 1.66
N ASN A 243 35.03 20.87 2.30
CA ASN A 243 35.02 21.11 3.76
C ASN A 243 34.52 22.53 4.09
N GLY A 244 34.10 22.73 5.34
CA GLY A 244 33.63 24.03 5.85
C GLY A 244 32.29 24.47 5.27
N LEU A 245 31.46 23.51 4.84
CA LEU A 245 30.15 23.80 4.27
C LEU A 245 29.12 24.05 5.37
N SER A 246 28.28 25.06 5.16
CA SER A 246 27.09 25.33 5.97
C SER A 246 25.84 24.74 5.35
N VAL A 247 24.72 24.75 6.08
CA VAL A 247 23.40 24.32 5.57
C VAL A 247 22.97 25.07 4.30
N ASN A 248 23.46 26.30 4.08
CA ASN A 248 23.15 27.10 2.90
C ASN A 248 23.90 26.62 1.65
N ASP A 249 24.96 25.83 1.80
CA ASP A 249 25.81 25.39 0.70
C ASP A 249 25.38 24.02 0.15
N TYR A 250 24.59 23.25 0.92
CA TYR A 250 24.23 21.86 0.57
C TYR A 250 23.40 21.77 -0.72
N GLU A 251 22.55 22.75 -1.01
CA GLU A 251 21.78 22.76 -2.26
C GLU A 251 22.67 22.96 -3.49
N ALA A 252 23.66 23.85 -3.40
CA ALA A 252 24.64 24.06 -4.46
C ALA A 252 25.51 22.81 -4.66
N LEU A 253 25.97 22.19 -3.58
CA LEU A 253 26.73 20.93 -3.62
C LEU A 253 25.92 19.82 -4.30
N SER A 254 24.67 19.62 -3.89
CA SER A 254 23.83 18.57 -4.46
C SER A 254 23.58 18.79 -5.95
N LYS A 255 23.34 20.03 -6.40
CA LYS A 255 23.17 20.36 -7.83
C LYS A 255 24.46 20.19 -8.65
N GLU A 256 25.63 20.46 -8.07
CA GLU A 256 26.92 20.24 -8.72
C GLU A 256 27.19 18.75 -8.95
N LEU A 257 26.88 17.91 -7.96
CA LEU A 257 27.37 16.54 -7.91
C LEU A 257 26.31 15.47 -8.25
N THR A 258 25.03 15.86 -8.26
CA THR A 258 23.91 14.92 -8.45
C THR A 258 22.78 15.58 -9.26
N GLU A 259 22.00 14.77 -9.98
CA GLU A 259 20.78 15.27 -10.62
C GLU A 259 19.56 15.25 -9.68
N LYS A 260 19.49 14.24 -8.79
CA LYS A 260 18.29 13.92 -8.01
C LYS A 260 18.59 13.63 -6.53
N GLY A 261 19.73 14.11 -6.01
CA GLY A 261 20.21 13.83 -4.66
C GLY A 261 21.23 12.69 -4.58
N PHE A 262 21.71 12.44 -3.37
CA PHE A 262 22.68 11.40 -3.03
C PHE A 262 21.99 10.07 -2.75
N ASP A 263 22.53 8.99 -3.29
CA ASP A 263 22.00 7.65 -3.06
C ASP A 263 22.22 7.22 -1.61
N ASP A 264 23.41 7.49 -1.07
CA ASP A 264 23.78 7.20 0.31
C ASP A 264 24.30 8.48 0.98
N ILE A 265 23.77 8.84 2.13
CA ILE A 265 24.34 9.90 2.97
C ILE A 265 24.76 9.27 4.30
N VAL A 266 25.96 9.57 4.77
CA VAL A 266 26.48 9.14 6.08
C VAL A 266 26.77 10.38 6.91
N MET A 267 26.13 10.50 8.07
CA MET A 267 26.41 11.57 9.04
C MET A 267 27.11 10.99 10.27
N LEU A 268 28.30 11.50 10.56
CA LEU A 268 29.15 11.06 11.66
C LEU A 268 29.02 12.02 12.84
N ASN A 269 28.65 11.47 13.99
CA ASN A 269 28.47 12.12 15.27
C ASN A 269 27.68 13.46 15.21
N PRO A 270 26.51 13.51 14.54
CA PRO A 270 25.73 14.75 14.50
C PRO A 270 25.11 15.06 15.87
N THR A 271 25.01 16.34 16.21
CA THR A 271 24.35 16.81 17.45
C THR A 271 23.11 17.65 17.19
N SER A 272 22.95 18.22 16.00
CA SER A 272 21.84 19.11 15.66
C SER A 272 20.78 18.43 14.82
N ALA A 273 19.54 18.40 15.33
CA ALA A 273 18.38 17.89 14.61
C ALA A 273 18.04 18.74 13.38
N GLU A 274 18.30 20.05 13.43
CA GLU A 274 18.12 20.95 12.29
C GLU A 274 19.02 20.54 11.11
N VAL A 275 20.33 20.35 11.37
CA VAL A 275 21.29 19.97 10.34
C VAL A 275 20.95 18.61 9.74
N VAL A 276 20.60 17.62 10.57
CA VAL A 276 20.18 16.29 10.08
C VAL A 276 18.94 16.41 9.19
N GLY A 277 17.96 17.23 9.58
CA GLY A 277 16.76 17.50 8.79
C GLY A 277 17.05 18.17 7.44
N GLN A 278 17.98 19.12 7.39
CA GLN A 278 18.41 19.75 6.13
C GLN A 278 19.13 18.77 5.21
N VAL A 279 20.03 17.94 5.75
CA VAL A 279 20.74 16.91 4.98
C VAL A 279 19.78 15.87 4.41
N ALA A 280 18.77 15.46 5.17
CA ALA A 280 17.77 14.47 4.73
C ALA A 280 17.01 14.88 3.45
N ARG A 281 16.95 16.18 3.11
CA ARG A 281 16.31 16.69 1.89
C ARG A 281 17.06 16.26 0.62
N PHE A 282 18.34 15.96 0.73
CA PHE A 282 19.20 15.60 -0.40
C PHE A 282 19.32 14.09 -0.62
N ILE A 283 18.56 13.27 0.11
CA ILE A 283 18.48 11.82 -0.16
C ILE A 283 17.81 11.62 -1.52
N ALA A 284 18.34 10.75 -2.38
CA ALA A 284 17.72 10.39 -3.66
C ALA A 284 16.51 9.45 -3.46
N ARG A 285 15.70 9.24 -4.51
CA ARG A 285 14.66 8.19 -4.49
C ARG A 285 15.29 6.82 -4.21
N ARG A 286 14.75 6.08 -3.23
CA ARG A 286 15.31 4.83 -2.65
C ARG A 286 16.69 5.00 -1.99
N GLY A 287 17.07 6.23 -1.66
CA GLY A 287 18.31 6.56 -0.98
C GLY A 287 18.23 6.36 0.53
N THR A 288 19.39 6.37 1.18
CA THR A 288 19.51 6.15 2.64
C THR A 288 20.26 7.29 3.30
N LEU A 289 19.81 7.71 4.48
CA LEU A 289 20.59 8.50 5.42
C LEU A 289 21.01 7.60 6.59
N ASN A 290 22.31 7.33 6.68
CA ASN A 290 22.97 6.57 7.72
C ASN A 290 23.53 7.52 8.78
N ILE A 291 23.04 7.43 10.02
CA ILE A 291 23.51 8.24 11.15
C ILE A 291 24.35 7.37 12.09
N VAL A 292 25.57 7.80 12.37
CA VAL A 292 26.48 7.08 13.28
C VAL A 292 26.84 8.00 14.44
N GLY A 293 26.44 7.66 15.67
CA GLY A 293 26.67 8.53 16.82
C GLY A 293 26.30 7.90 18.15
N THR A 294 26.80 8.46 19.25
CA THR A 294 26.60 7.91 20.60
C THR A 294 25.77 8.81 21.52
N LYS A 295 25.44 10.03 21.07
CA LYS A 295 24.67 11.01 21.84
C LYS A 295 23.42 11.39 21.06
N PRO A 296 22.28 11.65 21.73
CA PRO A 296 21.07 12.11 21.07
C PRO A 296 21.26 13.47 20.40
N LEU A 297 20.42 13.74 19.40
CA LEU A 297 20.28 15.07 18.81
C LEU A 297 19.63 16.03 19.82
N ASP A 298 19.80 17.33 19.60
CA ASP A 298 19.22 18.42 20.40
C ASP A 298 17.68 18.53 20.32
N GLY A 299 17.00 17.68 19.53
CA GLY A 299 15.55 17.62 19.46
C GLY A 299 15.01 16.67 18.39
N LEU A 300 13.72 16.82 18.09
CA LEU A 300 13.06 16.11 16.99
C LEU A 300 13.50 16.67 15.65
N THR A 301 13.75 15.78 14.69
CA THR A 301 14.19 16.13 13.34
C THR A 301 13.00 16.32 12.41
N SER A 302 13.00 17.42 11.67
CA SER A 302 12.00 17.67 10.61
C SER A 302 12.40 16.91 9.34
N VAL A 303 11.55 15.99 8.89
CA VAL A 303 11.76 15.15 7.70
C VAL A 303 10.54 15.19 6.78
N ASP A 304 10.75 14.90 5.50
CA ASP A 304 9.67 14.82 4.51
C ASP A 304 8.96 13.45 4.62
N LEU A 305 7.79 13.45 5.25
CA LEU A 305 6.99 12.25 5.47
C LEU A 305 6.40 11.70 4.15
N GLY A 306 6.15 12.58 3.17
CA GLY A 306 5.67 12.18 1.86
C GLY A 306 6.74 11.40 1.09
N ARG A 307 8.00 11.88 1.13
CA ARG A 307 9.12 11.18 0.50
C ARG A 307 9.47 9.87 1.19
N LEU A 308 9.29 9.78 2.50
CA LEU A 308 9.40 8.51 3.23
C LEU A 308 8.44 7.47 2.63
N HIS A 309 7.22 7.89 2.29
CA HIS A 309 6.18 7.04 1.71
C HIS A 309 6.35 6.77 0.20
N TYR A 310 6.50 7.80 -0.65
CA TYR A 310 6.48 7.66 -2.11
C TYR A 310 7.87 7.51 -2.75
N ASP A 311 8.90 8.11 -2.14
CA ASP A 311 10.27 8.04 -2.65
C ASP A 311 11.06 6.89 -2.03
N TYR A 312 10.54 6.25 -0.97
CA TYR A 312 11.20 5.19 -0.22
C TYR A 312 12.57 5.61 0.33
N ILE A 313 12.70 6.86 0.76
CA ILE A 313 13.88 7.27 1.53
C ILE A 313 13.90 6.50 2.86
N ALA A 314 15.09 6.14 3.34
CA ALA A 314 15.22 5.40 4.59
C ALA A 314 16.24 6.04 5.52
N PHE A 315 15.94 5.98 6.81
CA PHE A 315 16.87 6.34 7.88
C PHE A 315 17.42 5.05 8.50
N VAL A 316 18.75 4.94 8.54
CA VAL A 316 19.45 3.83 9.18
C VAL A 316 20.51 4.39 10.12
N GLY A 317 21.01 3.60 11.05
CA GLY A 317 22.04 4.10 11.95
C GLY A 317 22.53 3.09 12.97
N ASN A 318 23.62 3.45 13.63
CA ASN A 318 24.17 2.70 14.75
C ASN A 318 25.00 3.61 15.69
N ASN A 319 25.34 3.09 16.87
CA ASN A 319 26.11 3.80 17.89
C ASN A 319 27.53 3.24 18.10
N SER A 320 28.02 2.46 17.13
CA SER A 320 29.40 1.96 17.09
C SER A 320 30.27 2.86 16.19
N THR A 321 31.54 2.51 16.04
CA THR A 321 32.45 3.17 15.09
C THR A 321 32.48 2.51 13.71
N ASP A 322 31.82 1.37 13.50
CA ASP A 322 31.68 0.77 12.17
C ASP A 322 30.47 1.36 11.45
N ILE A 323 30.74 2.17 10.43
CA ILE A 323 29.70 2.83 9.62
C ILE A 323 28.81 1.79 8.92
N ALA A 324 29.40 0.64 8.53
CA ALA A 324 28.68 -0.40 7.82
C ALA A 324 27.72 -1.19 8.73
N ALA A 325 27.87 -1.10 10.05
CA ALA A 325 27.03 -1.81 11.02
C ALA A 325 25.58 -1.28 11.09
N SER A 326 25.25 -0.20 10.38
CA SER A 326 23.87 0.29 10.20
C SER A 326 23.06 -0.54 9.19
N TYR A 327 23.75 -1.29 8.34
CA TYR A 327 23.20 -2.01 7.20
C TYR A 327 22.96 -3.50 7.52
N GLY A 328 22.27 -4.22 6.63
CA GLY A 328 21.98 -5.65 6.74
C GLY A 328 20.61 -6.01 7.33
N GLU A 329 20.22 -7.27 7.13
CA GLU A 329 18.89 -7.81 7.44
C GLU A 329 18.58 -7.79 8.94
N ALA A 330 19.56 -8.11 9.79
CA ALA A 330 19.37 -8.16 11.24
C ALA A 330 18.88 -6.83 11.85
N ARG A 331 19.16 -5.71 11.18
CA ARG A 331 18.70 -4.39 11.60
C ARG A 331 17.45 -3.93 10.86
N ASN A 332 16.99 -4.64 9.83
CA ASN A 332 15.77 -4.29 9.10
C ASN A 332 14.61 -5.16 9.51
N ARG A 333 13.85 -4.68 10.48
CA ARG A 333 12.59 -5.28 10.84
C ARG A 333 11.55 -4.79 9.85
N CYS A 334 10.88 -5.71 9.18
CA CYS A 334 9.74 -5.41 8.32
C CYS A 334 8.47 -6.11 8.76
N GLU A 335 8.48 -6.89 9.84
CA GLU A 335 7.29 -7.56 10.36
C GLU A 335 6.93 -7.05 11.77
N LEU A 336 5.64 -7.17 12.11
CA LEU A 336 5.13 -6.91 13.46
C LEU A 336 5.89 -7.75 14.50
N ARG A 337 6.17 -7.18 15.66
CA ARG A 337 6.93 -7.83 16.72
C ARG A 337 6.17 -9.05 17.24
N PRO A 338 6.77 -10.25 17.21
CA PRO A 338 6.12 -11.41 17.75
C PRO A 338 5.79 -11.29 19.23
N GLY A 339 4.52 -11.49 19.58
CA GLY A 339 4.00 -11.31 20.93
C GLY A 339 4.10 -9.89 21.50
N GLY A 340 4.42 -8.88 20.68
CA GLY A 340 4.56 -7.48 21.08
C GLY A 340 3.23 -6.73 21.20
N THR A 341 3.34 -5.40 21.23
CA THR A 341 2.21 -4.46 21.16
C THR A 341 2.22 -3.72 19.84
N THR A 342 1.11 -3.76 19.11
CA THR A 342 0.92 -2.99 17.87
C THR A 342 -0.22 -2.00 18.01
N VAL A 343 0.02 -0.76 17.58
CA VAL A 343 -0.99 0.32 17.55
C VAL A 343 -1.36 0.64 16.11
N PHE A 344 -2.67 0.69 15.81
CA PHE A 344 -3.22 1.07 14.52
C PHE A 344 -3.93 2.41 14.63
N ILE A 345 -3.39 3.43 13.96
CA ILE A 345 -4.02 4.76 13.87
C ILE A 345 -4.87 4.82 12.60
N GLY A 346 -6.17 5.09 12.76
CA GLY A 346 -7.13 5.09 11.65
C GLY A 346 -7.60 3.69 11.28
N ALA A 347 -7.89 2.86 12.29
CA ALA A 347 -8.27 1.47 12.13
C ALA A 347 -9.68 1.28 11.54
N GLY A 348 -10.58 2.26 11.64
CA GLY A 348 -11.99 2.09 11.25
C GLY A 348 -12.25 2.12 9.74
N GLY A 349 -11.30 2.57 8.92
CA GLY A 349 -11.38 2.50 7.47
C GLY A 349 -11.00 1.12 6.90
N PRO A 350 -11.34 0.80 5.64
CA PRO A 350 -11.13 -0.54 5.08
C PRO A 350 -9.68 -1.05 5.19
N MET A 351 -8.70 -0.19 4.90
CA MET A 351 -7.29 -0.56 5.00
C MET A 351 -6.84 -0.77 6.46
N GLY A 352 -7.29 0.10 7.36
CA GLY A 352 -7.01 -0.04 8.80
C GLY A 352 -7.57 -1.35 9.36
N GLN A 353 -8.78 -1.74 8.92
CA GLN A 353 -9.40 -3.01 9.29
C GLN A 353 -8.59 -4.21 8.78
N MET A 354 -8.11 -4.17 7.53
CA MET A 354 -7.25 -5.22 6.98
C MET A 354 -5.93 -5.35 7.77
N HIS A 355 -5.33 -4.22 8.17
CA HIS A 355 -4.14 -4.22 9.02
C HIS A 355 -4.39 -4.83 10.41
N VAL A 356 -5.51 -4.47 11.07
CA VAL A 356 -5.92 -5.07 12.35
C VAL A 356 -6.17 -6.57 12.19
N GLN A 357 -6.94 -6.96 11.18
CA GLN A 357 -7.21 -8.37 10.88
C GLN A 357 -5.91 -9.15 10.65
N ARG A 358 -4.99 -8.64 9.81
CA ARG A 358 -3.69 -9.26 9.56
C ARG A 358 -2.95 -9.51 10.87
N ALA A 359 -2.90 -8.51 11.73
CA ALA A 359 -2.19 -8.61 13.00
C ALA A 359 -2.79 -9.68 13.91
N LEU A 360 -4.13 -9.79 13.94
CA LEU A 360 -4.85 -10.80 14.71
C LEU A 360 -4.74 -12.22 14.12
N GLU A 361 -4.60 -12.37 12.81
CA GLU A 361 -4.49 -13.67 12.13
C GLU A 361 -3.04 -14.16 11.93
N LEU A 362 -2.05 -13.30 12.13
CA LEU A 362 -0.63 -13.64 11.99
C LEU A 362 -0.19 -14.65 13.07
N PRO A 363 0.21 -15.91 12.77
CA PRO A 363 0.40 -16.96 13.79
C PRO A 363 1.19 -16.54 15.05
N ASP A 364 2.32 -15.85 14.88
CA ASP A 364 3.15 -15.34 15.98
C ASP A 364 3.01 -13.84 16.20
N GLY A 365 1.86 -13.24 15.85
CA GLY A 365 1.68 -11.79 15.85
C GLY A 365 1.61 -11.13 17.24
N PRO A 366 1.22 -9.85 17.32
CA PRO A 366 1.17 -9.11 18.58
C PRO A 366 0.16 -9.70 19.57
N LYS A 367 0.53 -9.69 20.86
CA LYS A 367 -0.37 -10.09 21.96
C LYS A 367 -1.34 -8.98 22.35
N LEU A 368 -0.92 -7.73 22.20
CA LEU A 368 -1.75 -6.55 22.43
C LEU A 368 -1.90 -5.79 21.12
N VAL A 369 -3.14 -5.60 20.68
CA VAL A 369 -3.49 -4.75 19.56
C VAL A 369 -4.30 -3.57 20.08
N ILE A 370 -3.88 -2.34 19.77
CA ILE A 370 -4.62 -1.12 20.04
C ILE A 370 -5.08 -0.55 18.70
N ALA A 371 -6.38 -0.33 18.53
CA ALA A 371 -6.95 0.23 17.31
C ALA A 371 -7.70 1.53 17.60
N THR A 372 -7.36 2.60 16.88
CA THR A 372 -7.97 3.92 17.07
C THR A 372 -8.89 4.31 15.91
N GLU A 373 -10.00 4.96 16.25
CA GLU A 373 -10.98 5.47 15.29
C GLU A 373 -11.74 6.65 15.90
N ILE A 374 -12.09 7.65 15.10
CA ILE A 374 -12.71 8.91 15.56
C ILE A 374 -14.25 8.84 15.61
N SER A 375 -14.85 7.91 14.86
CA SER A 375 -16.29 7.69 14.80
C SER A 375 -16.70 6.53 15.71
N ASP A 376 -17.60 6.78 16.67
CA ASP A 376 -18.11 5.74 17.58
C ASP A 376 -18.83 4.60 16.83
N GLU A 377 -19.49 4.90 15.71
CA GLU A 377 -20.16 3.89 14.88
C GLU A 377 -19.15 2.92 14.22
N ARG A 378 -18.07 3.47 13.66
CA ARG A 378 -17.00 2.66 13.07
C ARG A 378 -16.19 1.92 14.13
N LEU A 379 -15.99 2.56 15.27
CA LEU A 379 -15.38 1.97 16.44
C LEU A 379 -16.17 0.76 16.93
N GLN A 380 -17.50 0.86 17.00
CA GLN A 380 -18.37 -0.28 17.33
C GLN A 380 -18.26 -1.38 16.27
N THR A 381 -18.14 -1.03 14.99
CA THR A 381 -17.90 -2.04 13.94
C THR A 381 -16.59 -2.80 14.15
N LEU A 382 -15.50 -2.11 14.53
CA LEU A 382 -14.24 -2.77 14.87
C LEU A 382 -14.42 -3.75 16.04
N VAL A 383 -15.17 -3.36 17.07
CA VAL A 383 -15.48 -4.21 18.22
C VAL A 383 -16.23 -5.46 17.76
N ASP A 384 -17.31 -5.30 17.00
CA ASP A 384 -18.15 -6.39 16.52
C ASP A 384 -17.36 -7.38 15.65
N MET A 385 -16.49 -6.88 14.76
CA MET A 385 -15.75 -7.71 13.81
C MET A 385 -14.53 -8.39 14.41
N PHE A 386 -13.80 -7.71 15.31
CA PHE A 386 -12.46 -8.12 15.70
C PHE A 386 -12.30 -8.56 17.15
N THR A 387 -13.28 -8.29 18.03
CA THR A 387 -13.23 -8.86 19.39
C THR A 387 -13.32 -10.39 19.37
N PRO A 388 -14.28 -11.01 18.65
CA PRO A 388 -14.35 -12.48 18.58
C PRO A 388 -13.10 -13.10 17.95
N LEU A 389 -12.53 -12.43 16.93
CA LEU A 389 -11.30 -12.87 16.28
C LEU A 389 -10.10 -12.78 17.24
N ALA A 390 -9.96 -11.68 17.98
CA ALA A 390 -8.89 -11.50 18.94
C ALA A 390 -8.96 -12.56 20.06
N GLU A 391 -10.16 -12.82 20.61
CA GLU A 391 -10.37 -13.87 21.62
C GLU A 391 -10.03 -15.26 21.09
N LYS A 392 -10.51 -15.60 19.88
CA LYS A 392 -10.19 -16.87 19.20
C LYS A 392 -8.69 -17.07 19.05
N GLN A 393 -7.94 -16.00 18.79
CA GLN A 393 -6.50 -16.03 18.55
C GLN A 393 -5.67 -15.78 19.83
N GLY A 394 -6.32 -15.69 21.01
CA GLY A 394 -5.64 -15.48 22.29
C GLY A 394 -4.97 -14.11 22.43
N ARG A 395 -5.56 -13.07 21.85
CA ARG A 395 -5.03 -11.70 21.82
C ARG A 395 -5.92 -10.73 22.57
N LYS A 396 -5.30 -9.67 23.08
CA LYS A 396 -6.01 -8.54 23.67
C LYS A 396 -6.19 -7.46 22.62
N LEU A 397 -7.44 -7.15 22.29
CA LEU A 397 -7.81 -5.99 21.47
C LEU A 397 -8.28 -4.87 22.38
N LEU A 398 -7.66 -3.71 22.26
CA LEU A 398 -8.09 -2.46 22.88
C LEU A 398 -8.50 -1.48 21.79
N ILE A 399 -9.56 -0.75 22.05
CA ILE A 399 -10.17 0.16 21.09
C ILE A 399 -10.20 1.56 21.73
N PHE A 400 -9.90 2.59 20.95
CA PHE A 400 -9.76 3.95 21.48
C PHE A 400 -10.34 5.00 20.52
N ASN A 401 -11.25 5.84 21.03
CA ASN A 401 -11.73 7.01 20.31
C ASN A 401 -11.14 8.29 20.93
N PRO A 402 -10.25 9.03 20.21
CA PRO A 402 -9.67 10.26 20.73
C PRO A 402 -10.69 11.40 20.92
N ASN A 403 -11.82 11.38 20.21
CA ASN A 403 -12.82 12.45 20.30
C ASN A 403 -13.74 12.33 21.53
N THR A 404 -13.95 11.11 22.03
CA THR A 404 -14.88 10.85 23.14
C THR A 404 -14.16 10.43 24.43
N SER A 405 -12.87 10.08 24.35
CA SER A 405 -12.04 9.79 25.51
C SER A 405 -11.70 11.05 26.32
N LYS A 406 -11.65 10.91 27.65
CA LYS A 406 -11.11 11.93 28.56
C LYS A 406 -9.59 11.87 28.71
N GLN A 407 -8.99 10.74 28.34
CA GLN A 407 -7.57 10.49 28.36
C GLN A 407 -6.97 10.77 26.98
N THR A 408 -5.76 11.33 26.93
CA THR A 408 -5.05 11.50 25.66
C THR A 408 -4.69 10.15 25.04
N PHE A 409 -4.52 10.09 23.73
CA PHE A 409 -4.07 8.86 23.06
C PHE A 409 -2.72 8.37 23.60
N HIS A 410 -1.77 9.28 23.78
CA HIS A 410 -0.47 8.96 24.37
C HIS A 410 -0.61 8.30 25.74
N ASP A 411 -1.35 8.91 26.66
CA ASP A 411 -1.51 8.37 28.02
C ASP A 411 -2.23 7.02 28.01
N PHE A 412 -3.20 6.84 27.11
CA PHE A 412 -3.91 5.57 26.94
C PHE A 412 -2.95 4.45 26.52
N VAL A 413 -2.11 4.70 25.51
CA VAL A 413 -1.12 3.71 25.06
C VAL A 413 -0.09 3.43 26.15
N MET A 414 0.42 4.46 26.83
CA MET A 414 1.37 4.28 27.92
C MET A 414 0.77 3.50 29.08
N GLN A 415 -0.48 3.77 29.47
CA GLN A 415 -1.17 2.98 30.48
C GLN A 415 -1.35 1.52 30.04
N ALA A 416 -1.80 1.29 28.80
CA ALA A 416 -2.01 -0.06 28.26
C ALA A 416 -0.71 -0.88 28.16
N THR A 417 0.44 -0.20 28.05
CA THR A 417 1.78 -0.80 27.89
C THR A 417 2.64 -0.70 29.15
N ASN A 418 2.08 -0.28 30.30
CA ASN A 418 2.82 -0.05 31.55
C ASN A 418 4.03 0.88 31.37
N GLY A 419 3.88 1.93 30.56
CA GLY A 419 4.88 2.96 30.27
C GLY A 419 5.97 2.54 29.28
N GLN A 420 5.86 1.36 28.65
CA GLN A 420 6.88 0.88 27.71
C GLN A 420 6.71 1.44 26.30
N GLY A 421 5.50 1.78 25.88
CA GLY A 421 5.17 2.11 24.49
C GLY A 421 4.97 0.85 23.62
N ALA A 422 4.64 1.08 22.35
CA ALA A 422 4.33 0.06 21.36
C ALA A 422 5.60 -0.43 20.62
N ASP A 423 5.65 -1.73 20.32
CA ASP A 423 6.70 -2.30 19.47
C ASP A 423 6.51 -1.87 18.01
N ASP A 424 5.26 -1.67 17.60
CA ASP A 424 4.88 -1.30 16.24
C ASP A 424 3.75 -0.26 16.24
N VAL A 425 3.82 0.69 15.31
CA VAL A 425 2.77 1.67 15.04
C VAL A 425 2.47 1.69 13.56
N VAL A 426 1.20 1.56 13.16
CA VAL A 426 0.79 1.58 11.76
C VAL A 426 -0.21 2.71 11.55
N VAL A 427 0.13 3.66 10.70
CA VAL A 427 -0.66 4.86 10.43
C VAL A 427 -1.37 4.70 9.09
N SER A 428 -2.69 4.48 9.15
CA SER A 428 -3.55 4.24 7.97
C SER A 428 -4.30 5.49 7.52
N VAL A 429 -3.90 6.68 8.00
CA VAL A 429 -4.51 7.97 7.68
C VAL A 429 -3.45 8.97 7.21
N PRO A 430 -3.70 9.74 6.13
CA PRO A 430 -2.70 10.63 5.53
C PRO A 430 -2.68 11.99 6.25
N VAL A 431 -2.33 12.01 7.54
CA VAL A 431 -2.29 13.21 8.38
C VAL A 431 -0.96 13.29 9.13
N ALA A 432 -0.15 14.30 8.80
CA ALA A 432 1.21 14.44 9.36
C ALA A 432 1.23 14.48 10.90
N SER A 433 0.31 15.21 11.54
CA SER A 433 0.26 15.30 13.00
C SER A 433 -0.02 13.95 13.67
N LEU A 434 -0.78 13.05 13.02
CA LEU A 434 -1.03 11.71 13.52
C LEU A 434 0.19 10.78 13.30
N MET A 435 0.98 11.05 12.27
CA MET A 435 2.27 10.36 12.06
C MET A 435 3.28 10.78 13.15
N GLU A 436 3.33 12.07 13.50
CA GLU A 436 4.14 12.56 14.62
C GLU A 436 3.66 11.99 15.96
N GLU A 437 2.35 11.99 16.21
CA GLU A 437 1.77 11.41 17.42
C GLU A 437 2.08 9.91 17.55
N GLY A 438 2.08 9.17 16.44
CA GLY A 438 2.51 7.77 16.38
C GLY A 438 3.94 7.54 16.86
N ASP A 439 4.87 8.44 16.56
CA ASP A 439 6.26 8.38 17.03
C ASP A 439 6.34 8.46 18.57
N THR A 440 5.46 9.26 19.20
CA THR A 440 5.49 9.51 20.65
C THR A 440 5.10 8.29 21.49
N VAL A 441 4.36 7.34 20.92
CA VAL A 441 3.89 6.13 21.62
C VAL A 441 4.74 4.90 21.34
N MET A 442 5.80 5.04 20.55
CA MET A 442 6.66 3.95 20.11
C MET A 442 7.78 3.66 21.12
N LYS A 443 8.16 2.39 21.27
CA LYS A 443 9.38 2.00 21.98
C LYS A 443 10.63 2.60 21.31
N PRO A 444 11.75 2.75 22.03
CA PRO A 444 12.99 3.22 21.43
C PRO A 444 13.48 2.40 20.23
N ASP A 445 13.22 1.10 20.16
CA ASP A 445 13.55 0.20 19.04
C ASP A 445 12.33 -0.16 18.15
N GLY A 446 11.24 0.60 18.28
CA GLY A 446 9.98 0.34 17.61
C GLY A 446 10.02 0.60 16.10
N MET A 447 8.96 0.14 15.43
CA MET A 447 8.78 0.33 13.99
C MET A 447 7.49 1.11 13.73
N MET A 448 7.58 2.21 12.99
CA MET A 448 6.42 2.96 12.50
C MET A 448 6.25 2.77 10.99
N VAL A 449 5.06 2.34 10.59
CA VAL A 449 4.66 2.14 9.19
C VAL A 449 3.70 3.25 8.77
N LEU A 450 4.12 4.11 7.86
CA LEU A 450 3.30 5.13 7.22
C LEU A 450 2.59 4.52 6.01
N PHE A 451 1.48 3.85 6.26
CA PHE A 451 0.71 3.15 5.23
C PHE A 451 -0.08 4.10 4.34
N ALA A 452 -0.63 5.18 4.89
CA ALA A 452 -1.29 6.21 4.10
C ALA A 452 -0.38 7.42 3.87
N GLY A 453 -0.02 7.69 2.61
CA GLY A 453 0.92 8.75 2.27
C GLY A 453 0.32 10.16 2.30
N VAL A 454 1.12 11.12 2.76
CA VAL A 454 0.92 12.58 2.58
C VAL A 454 1.71 13.08 1.36
N PRO A 455 1.34 14.20 0.71
CA PRO A 455 2.08 14.70 -0.45
C PRO A 455 3.58 14.91 -0.15
N ASN A 456 4.46 14.62 -1.12
CA ASN A 456 5.88 14.99 -1.03
C ASN A 456 6.02 16.48 -0.70
N GLY A 457 6.94 16.82 0.20
CA GLY A 457 7.10 18.15 0.78
C GLY A 457 6.32 18.37 2.08
N THR A 458 5.49 17.41 2.50
CA THR A 458 4.83 17.47 3.82
C THR A 458 5.83 17.11 4.91
N MET A 459 6.28 18.12 5.65
CA MET A 459 7.25 17.95 6.73
C MET A 459 6.57 17.44 8.00
N GLY A 460 7.28 16.60 8.76
CA GLY A 460 6.92 16.22 10.11
C GLY A 460 8.12 15.97 11.01
N ARG A 461 7.92 16.06 12.32
CA ARG A 461 8.97 16.00 13.34
C ARG A 461 9.00 14.62 14.00
N VAL A 462 10.11 13.90 13.85
CA VAL A 462 10.29 12.54 14.40
C VAL A 462 11.61 12.40 15.15
N ASN A 463 11.70 11.41 16.03
CA ASN A 463 12.87 11.15 16.85
C ASN A 463 13.93 10.30 16.13
N LEU A 464 14.71 10.92 15.23
CA LEU A 464 15.82 10.24 14.57
C LEU A 464 16.98 9.84 15.51
N SER A 465 17.01 10.32 16.76
CA SER A 465 18.00 9.82 17.74
C SER A 465 17.82 8.32 17.98
N ASN A 466 16.58 7.85 18.04
CA ASN A 466 16.28 6.44 18.26
C ASN A 466 16.69 5.56 17.07
N VAL A 467 16.81 6.10 15.85
CA VAL A 467 17.25 5.32 14.68
C VAL A 467 18.66 4.77 14.89
N TYR A 468 19.60 5.59 15.38
CA TYR A 468 20.98 5.15 15.55
C TYR A 468 21.32 4.70 16.97
N LEU A 469 20.63 5.21 17.99
CA LEU A 469 20.84 4.77 19.38
C LEU A 469 20.17 3.44 19.70
N SER A 470 19.00 3.19 19.10
CA SER A 470 18.10 2.11 19.51
C SER A 470 17.54 1.28 18.34
N ASN A 471 17.87 1.62 17.09
CA ASN A 471 17.37 0.94 15.88
C ASN A 471 15.85 1.11 15.65
N ALA A 472 15.28 2.26 16.02
CA ALA A 472 13.94 2.64 15.57
C ALA A 472 13.87 2.69 14.04
N GLN A 473 12.70 2.35 13.49
CA GLN A 473 12.49 2.26 12.06
C GLN A 473 11.25 3.04 11.64
N TYR A 474 11.40 3.87 10.62
CA TYR A 474 10.30 4.55 9.95
C TYR A 474 10.21 4.01 8.53
N THR A 475 9.08 3.43 8.18
CA THR A 475 8.87 2.84 6.85
C THR A 475 7.66 3.46 6.17
N GLY A 476 7.76 3.55 4.85
CA GLY A 476 6.71 4.05 3.99
C GLY A 476 6.50 3.06 2.86
N THR A 477 5.25 2.89 2.46
CA THR A 477 4.82 1.76 1.62
C THR A 477 3.74 2.25 0.69
N SER A 478 3.97 2.20 -0.62
CA SER A 478 3.00 2.61 -1.62
C SER A 478 2.85 1.54 -2.71
N GLY A 479 1.62 1.09 -2.95
CA GLY A 479 1.36 0.02 -3.92
C GLY A 479 1.95 -1.33 -3.51
N LEU A 480 2.12 -2.20 -4.49
CA LEU A 480 2.48 -3.61 -4.30
C LEU A 480 3.13 -4.19 -5.56
N THR A 481 3.73 -5.35 -5.41
CA THR A 481 4.17 -6.22 -6.51
C THR A 481 3.17 -7.35 -6.73
N ILE A 482 3.22 -8.01 -7.89
CA ILE A 482 2.39 -9.20 -8.15
C ILE A 482 2.68 -10.35 -7.17
N HIS A 483 3.90 -10.40 -6.61
CA HIS A 483 4.27 -11.36 -5.57
C HIS A 483 3.56 -11.09 -4.24
N ASP A 484 3.32 -9.82 -3.91
CA ASP A 484 2.55 -9.46 -2.71
C ASP A 484 1.10 -9.97 -2.84
N GLN A 485 0.48 -9.86 -4.03
CA GLN A 485 -0.83 -10.46 -4.33
C GLN A 485 -0.81 -11.99 -4.25
N ALA A 486 0.21 -12.63 -4.83
CA ALA A 486 0.36 -14.08 -4.78
C ALA A 486 0.46 -14.56 -3.33
N SER A 487 1.19 -13.86 -2.47
CA SER A 487 1.30 -14.18 -1.04
C SER A 487 -0.05 -14.09 -0.31
N VAL A 488 -0.91 -13.14 -0.67
CA VAL A 488 -2.29 -13.06 -0.11
C VAL A 488 -3.08 -14.31 -0.50
N MET A 489 -3.03 -14.71 -1.77
CA MET A 489 -3.71 -15.91 -2.27
C MET A 489 -3.19 -17.17 -1.57
N GLU A 490 -1.88 -17.35 -1.47
CA GLU A 490 -1.26 -18.46 -0.74
C GLU A 490 -1.72 -18.52 0.72
N ARG A 491 -1.76 -17.37 1.41
CA ARG A 491 -2.22 -17.29 2.80
C ARG A 491 -3.70 -17.61 2.95
N ARG A 492 -4.52 -17.21 1.99
CA ARG A 492 -5.95 -17.58 1.94
C ARG A 492 -6.10 -19.08 1.77
N ILE A 493 -5.38 -19.69 0.81
CA ILE A 493 -5.43 -21.13 0.56
C ILE A 493 -4.97 -21.91 1.81
N ALA A 494 -3.92 -21.42 2.48
CA ALA A 494 -3.43 -21.99 3.73
C ALA A 494 -4.35 -21.75 4.94
N GLY A 495 -5.41 -20.95 4.81
CA GLY A 495 -6.33 -20.60 5.90
C GLY A 495 -5.74 -19.65 6.96
N THR A 496 -4.64 -18.96 6.65
CA THR A 496 -3.94 -18.00 7.55
C THR A 496 -4.33 -16.53 7.31
N LEU A 497 -5.26 -16.31 6.38
CA LEU A 497 -5.85 -15.02 6.06
C LEU A 497 -7.24 -15.24 5.46
N SER A 498 -8.21 -14.40 5.84
CA SER A 498 -9.58 -14.48 5.28
C SER A 498 -9.95 -13.18 4.54
N PRO A 499 -9.61 -13.03 3.24
CA PRO A 499 -9.86 -11.78 2.52
C PRO A 499 -11.33 -11.33 2.50
N GLY A 500 -12.26 -12.27 2.41
CA GLY A 500 -13.71 -12.03 2.40
C GLY A 500 -14.25 -11.31 3.64
N ARG A 501 -13.54 -11.30 4.78
CA ARG A 501 -13.94 -10.56 6.00
C ARG A 501 -13.95 -9.05 5.80
N SER A 502 -13.18 -8.54 4.84
CA SER A 502 -13.15 -7.11 4.54
C SER A 502 -14.34 -6.64 3.70
N VAL A 503 -15.15 -7.54 3.11
CA VAL A 503 -16.34 -7.16 2.33
C VAL A 503 -17.42 -6.62 3.27
N ALA A 504 -17.92 -5.42 3.01
CA ALA A 504 -18.97 -4.78 3.81
C ALA A 504 -20.27 -4.58 3.05
N ALA A 505 -20.21 -4.42 1.73
CA ALA A 505 -21.38 -4.26 0.88
C ALA A 505 -21.14 -4.83 -0.52
N ILE A 506 -22.23 -5.25 -1.16
CA ILE A 506 -22.24 -5.74 -2.54
C ILE A 506 -23.22 -4.95 -3.40
N GLY A 507 -22.97 -4.87 -4.71
CA GLY A 507 -23.85 -4.21 -5.66
C GLY A 507 -23.65 -4.68 -7.09
N GLY A 508 -24.61 -4.37 -7.97
CA GLY A 508 -24.52 -4.64 -9.40
C GLY A 508 -23.87 -3.50 -10.18
N ILE A 509 -23.70 -3.64 -11.50
CA ILE A 509 -23.05 -2.58 -12.30
C ILE A 509 -23.77 -1.23 -12.16
N LYS A 510 -25.10 -1.20 -12.08
CA LYS A 510 -25.87 0.06 -11.95
C LYS A 510 -25.55 0.86 -10.68
N THR A 511 -25.00 0.23 -9.66
CA THR A 511 -24.72 0.90 -8.38
C THR A 511 -23.28 1.38 -8.25
N ALA A 512 -22.45 1.28 -9.29
CA ALA A 512 -21.04 1.65 -9.20
C ALA A 512 -20.83 3.12 -8.77
N ALA A 513 -21.63 4.05 -9.30
CA ALA A 513 -21.60 5.45 -8.88
C ALA A 513 -21.97 5.62 -7.39
N ASP A 514 -23.05 4.98 -6.93
CA ASP A 514 -23.44 5.01 -5.51
C ASP A 514 -22.40 4.31 -4.61
N ALA A 515 -21.71 3.27 -5.10
CA ALA A 515 -20.64 2.62 -4.38
C ALA A 515 -19.43 3.55 -4.18
N ILE A 516 -19.02 4.31 -5.20
CA ILE A 516 -17.98 5.34 -5.06
C ILE A 516 -18.43 6.44 -4.08
N GLN A 517 -19.68 6.92 -4.20
CA GLN A 517 -20.24 7.88 -3.26
C GLN A 517 -20.25 7.34 -1.84
N SER A 518 -20.57 6.06 -1.63
CA SER A 518 -20.59 5.42 -0.31
C SER A 518 -19.21 5.38 0.35
N VAL A 519 -18.13 5.26 -0.45
CA VAL A 519 -16.74 5.36 0.05
C VAL A 519 -16.42 6.80 0.45
N MET A 520 -16.86 7.80 -0.32
CA MET A 520 -16.72 9.21 0.04
C MET A 520 -17.46 9.57 1.33
N ASP A 521 -18.69 9.09 1.44
CA ASP A 521 -19.58 9.30 2.59
C ASP A 521 -19.20 8.43 3.79
N SER A 522 -18.21 7.55 3.63
CA SER A 522 -17.77 6.68 4.71
C SER A 522 -18.87 5.72 5.23
N ARG A 523 -19.87 5.43 4.38
CA ARG A 523 -21.13 4.75 4.69
C ARG A 523 -20.95 3.27 5.06
N TYR A 524 -19.99 2.60 4.42
CA TYR A 524 -19.66 1.21 4.73
C TYR A 524 -18.27 1.15 5.39
N PRO A 525 -18.13 0.33 6.45
CA PRO A 525 -16.89 0.26 7.23
C PRO A 525 -15.78 -0.50 6.50
N GLY A 526 -16.12 -1.42 5.60
CA GLY A 526 -15.18 -2.22 4.81
C GLY A 526 -15.27 -1.95 3.31
N LYS A 527 -14.85 -2.93 2.52
CA LYS A 527 -14.78 -2.87 1.06
C LYS A 527 -16.16 -3.06 0.43
N VAL A 528 -16.44 -2.22 -0.56
CA VAL A 528 -17.66 -2.30 -1.37
C VAL A 528 -17.31 -3.02 -2.66
N VAL A 529 -17.99 -4.14 -2.94
CA VAL A 529 -17.72 -4.99 -4.10
C VAL A 529 -18.86 -4.91 -5.10
N ILE A 530 -18.54 -4.53 -6.33
CA ILE A 530 -19.47 -4.52 -7.46
C ILE A 530 -19.30 -5.82 -8.25
N PHE A 531 -20.40 -6.45 -8.63
CA PHE A 531 -20.48 -7.59 -9.54
C PHE A 531 -21.00 -7.12 -10.90
N PRO A 532 -20.13 -6.76 -11.88
CA PRO A 532 -20.56 -6.18 -13.14
C PRO A 532 -21.54 -7.04 -13.94
N GLN A 533 -21.45 -8.37 -13.82
CA GLN A 533 -22.33 -9.30 -14.53
C GLN A 533 -23.75 -9.37 -13.94
N ILE A 534 -23.99 -8.75 -12.79
CA ILE A 534 -25.32 -8.64 -12.19
C ILE A 534 -25.81 -7.21 -12.39
N HIS A 535 -26.79 -7.02 -13.26
CA HIS A 535 -27.18 -5.68 -13.70
C HIS A 535 -28.01 -4.92 -12.66
N ASP A 536 -29.00 -5.60 -12.04
CA ASP A 536 -30.04 -4.98 -11.19
C ASP A 536 -29.92 -5.39 -9.70
N LEU A 537 -28.70 -5.63 -9.20
CA LEU A 537 -28.45 -5.84 -7.77
C LEU A 537 -28.29 -4.48 -7.06
N PRO A 538 -29.18 -4.11 -6.12
CA PRO A 538 -29.05 -2.87 -5.36
C PRO A 538 -27.82 -2.91 -4.45
N LEU A 539 -27.24 -1.74 -4.18
CA LEU A 539 -26.15 -1.61 -3.21
C LEU A 539 -26.68 -1.97 -1.83
N THR A 540 -26.13 -3.03 -1.24
CA THR A 540 -26.67 -3.67 -0.04
C THR A 540 -25.52 -4.05 0.89
N SER A 541 -25.60 -3.65 2.17
CA SER A 541 -24.64 -4.10 3.16
C SER A 541 -24.83 -5.57 3.52
N LEU A 542 -23.78 -6.24 3.99
CA LEU A 542 -23.90 -7.63 4.46
C LEU A 542 -24.92 -7.78 5.60
N LYS A 543 -25.05 -6.76 6.46
CA LYS A 543 -26.04 -6.68 7.55
C LYS A 543 -27.49 -6.69 7.06
N GLU A 544 -27.75 -6.12 5.88
CA GLU A 544 -29.09 -6.05 5.27
C GLU A 544 -29.45 -7.28 4.43
N LEU A 545 -28.48 -8.17 4.14
CA LEU A 545 -28.74 -9.33 3.28
C LEU A 545 -29.81 -10.26 3.85
N LYS A 546 -29.89 -10.42 5.17
CA LYS A 546 -30.91 -11.25 5.82
C LYS A 546 -32.34 -10.81 5.48
N ASP A 547 -32.54 -9.51 5.24
CA ASP A 547 -33.84 -8.91 4.98
C ASP A 547 -34.12 -8.80 3.47
N ARG A 548 -33.07 -8.59 2.67
CA ARG A 548 -33.20 -8.36 1.22
C ARG A 548 -32.95 -9.60 0.35
N ILE A 549 -31.99 -10.43 0.74
CA ILE A 549 -31.53 -11.60 -0.03
C ILE A 549 -31.23 -12.78 0.94
N PRO A 550 -32.26 -13.35 1.60
CA PRO A 550 -32.06 -14.30 2.69
C PRO A 550 -31.25 -15.55 2.32
N GLU A 551 -31.36 -16.04 1.07
CA GLU A 551 -30.58 -17.20 0.63
C GLU A 551 -29.08 -16.95 0.55
N VAL A 552 -28.64 -15.72 0.26
CA VAL A 552 -27.23 -15.34 0.28
C VAL A 552 -26.77 -15.11 1.70
N ALA A 553 -27.60 -14.46 2.53
CA ALA A 553 -27.30 -14.24 3.94
C ALA A 553 -27.07 -15.55 4.70
N ALA A 554 -27.84 -16.59 4.39
CA ALA A 554 -27.72 -17.93 4.98
C ALA A 554 -26.38 -18.64 4.67
N LYS A 555 -25.59 -18.11 3.72
CA LYS A 555 -24.30 -18.67 3.30
C LYS A 555 -23.11 -17.85 3.78
N LEU A 556 -23.33 -16.71 4.44
CA LEU A 556 -22.26 -15.96 5.08
C LEU A 556 -21.58 -16.80 6.17
N GLY A 557 -20.29 -16.57 6.33
CA GLY A 557 -19.49 -17.19 7.40
C GLY A 557 -19.74 -16.55 8.77
N PRO A 558 -18.98 -16.97 9.79
CA PRO A 558 -18.97 -16.33 11.10
C PRO A 558 -18.76 -14.81 10.98
N ASP A 559 -19.38 -14.04 11.88
CA ASP A 559 -19.31 -12.57 11.92
C ASP A 559 -19.74 -11.87 10.62
N GLN A 560 -20.65 -12.49 9.85
CA GLN A 560 -21.14 -11.99 8.54
C GLN A 560 -20.06 -11.91 7.45
N MET A 561 -19.01 -12.73 7.56
CA MET A 561 -17.95 -12.80 6.56
C MET A 561 -18.47 -13.26 5.19
N TRP A 562 -18.04 -12.60 4.11
CA TRP A 562 -18.31 -13.06 2.75
C TRP A 562 -17.56 -14.37 2.46
N THR A 563 -18.22 -15.29 1.76
CA THR A 563 -17.71 -16.64 1.48
C THR A 563 -17.96 -17.02 0.02
N ASN A 564 -17.28 -18.06 -0.45
CA ASN A 564 -17.53 -18.62 -1.78
C ASN A 564 -18.97 -19.13 -1.92
N GLU A 565 -19.54 -19.69 -0.85
CA GLU A 565 -20.92 -20.17 -0.84
C GLU A 565 -21.94 -19.03 -0.95
N ALA A 566 -21.65 -17.87 -0.34
CA ALA A 566 -22.48 -16.68 -0.49
C ALA A 566 -22.40 -16.12 -1.91
N GLU A 567 -21.22 -16.14 -2.51
CA GLU A 567 -21.02 -15.74 -3.90
C GLU A 567 -21.73 -16.69 -4.88
N GLU A 568 -21.61 -18.00 -4.68
CA GLU A 568 -22.35 -19.01 -5.46
C GLU A 568 -23.86 -18.73 -5.38
N ALA A 569 -24.40 -18.56 -4.18
CA ALA A 569 -25.82 -18.26 -3.99
C ALA A 569 -26.25 -16.94 -4.66
N LEU A 570 -25.39 -15.93 -4.67
CA LEU A 570 -25.66 -14.64 -5.33
C LEU A 570 -25.76 -14.82 -6.85
N ILE A 571 -24.80 -15.52 -7.45
CA ILE A 571 -24.75 -15.80 -8.88
C ILE A 571 -25.94 -16.66 -9.30
N GLU A 572 -26.25 -17.73 -8.55
CA GLU A 572 -27.43 -18.57 -8.80
C GLU A 572 -28.73 -17.77 -8.83
N LYS A 573 -28.90 -16.86 -7.86
CA LYS A 573 -30.10 -16.05 -7.76
C LYS A 573 -30.21 -15.02 -8.90
N PHE A 574 -29.15 -14.27 -9.16
CA PHE A 574 -29.25 -13.05 -9.96
C PHE A 574 -28.63 -13.12 -11.35
N TRP A 575 -27.61 -13.97 -11.56
CA TRP A 575 -27.02 -14.07 -12.89
C TRP A 575 -28.03 -14.73 -13.84
N GLN A 576 -28.10 -14.16 -15.05
CA GLN A 576 -28.92 -14.64 -16.14
C GLN A 576 -27.97 -14.99 -17.29
N GLU A 577 -28.10 -16.20 -17.80
CA GLU A 577 -27.38 -16.62 -18.98
C GLU A 577 -27.78 -15.69 -20.15
N PRO A 578 -26.81 -15.05 -20.83
CA PRO A 578 -27.13 -14.18 -21.95
C PRO A 578 -27.79 -14.97 -23.11
N ALA A 579 -28.84 -14.40 -23.71
CA ALA A 579 -29.62 -15.01 -24.80
C ALA A 579 -28.98 -14.85 -26.21
#